data_AF-A0AAU4RHS5-F1
#
_entry.id   AF-A0AAU4RHS5-F1
#
_cell.length_a   1.000
_cell.length_b   1.000
_cell.length_c   1.000
_cell.angle_alpha   90.00
_cell.angle_beta   90.00
_cell.angle_gamma   90.00
#
_symmetry.space_group_name_H-M   'P 1'
#
loop_
_entity.id
_entity.type
_entity.pdbx_description
1 polymer ?
#
loop_
_entity_poly.entity_id
_entity_poly.type
_entity_poly.pdbx_seq_one_letter_code
_entity_poly.pdbx_strand_id
1 'polypeptide(L)' 'MSGADGERDALVIRVVKGQATAADIAALTTVLLARAAALAAGGPCLQDRTPTAGWRRPERNPAHRDPRAWSASGSRGA' A
#
# COMPACT_ATOMS: atom_id res chain seq x y z
N MET A 1 21.09 -9.24 27.64
CA MET A 1 19.95 -8.30 27.71
C MET A 1 19.68 -7.76 26.30
N SER A 2 19.26 -8.62 25.35
CA SER A 2 19.23 -8.30 23.90
C SER A 2 17.98 -8.82 23.17
N GLY A 3 16.97 -9.32 23.89
CA GLY A 3 15.77 -9.91 23.28
C GLY A 3 14.65 -8.90 22.98
N ALA A 4 14.47 -7.88 23.82
CA ALA A 4 13.37 -6.93 23.69
C ALA A 4 13.57 -5.87 22.59
N ASP A 5 14.83 -5.58 22.23
CA ASP A 5 15.12 -4.57 21.20
C ASP A 5 14.83 -5.09 19.80
N GLY A 6 14.94 -6.39 19.55
CA GLY A 6 14.59 -7.00 18.25
C GLY A 6 13.09 -6.98 17.94
N GLU A 7 12.23 -7.06 18.96
CA GLU A 7 10.78 -6.91 18.79
C GLU A 7 10.38 -5.44 18.60
N ARG A 8 11.07 -4.52 19.29
CA ARG A 8 10.92 -3.08 19.03
C ARG A 8 11.41 -2.69 17.64
N ASP A 9 12.45 -3.34 17.12
CA ASP A 9 12.98 -3.10 15.78
C ASP A 9 11.98 -3.53 14.69
N ALA A 10 11.13 -4.52 14.98
CA ALA A 10 10.04 -4.90 14.08
C ALA A 10 8.94 -3.81 13.97
N LEU A 11 8.87 -2.89 14.94
CA LEU A 11 7.90 -1.81 14.98
C LEU A 11 8.45 -0.46 14.47
N VAL A 12 9.71 -0.39 14.04
CA VAL A 12 10.29 0.85 13.50
C VAL A 12 10.19 0.92 11.97
N ILE A 13 9.98 2.14 11.46
CA ILE A 13 10.01 2.43 10.03
C ILE A 13 11.37 3.02 9.68
N ARG A 14 12.12 2.31 8.82
CA ARG A 14 13.44 2.76 8.37
C ARG A 14 13.35 3.58 7.08
N VAL A 15 13.87 4.79 7.09
CA VAL A 15 14.05 5.61 5.89
C VAL A 15 15.33 5.15 5.18
N VAL A 16 15.20 4.53 4.01
CA VAL A 16 16.33 3.98 3.24
C VAL A 16 17.04 5.07 2.42
N LYS A 17 16.32 6.11 2.00
CA LYS A 17 16.85 7.21 1.19
C LYS A 17 16.10 8.51 1.48
N GLY A 18 16.82 9.63 1.44
CA GLY A 18 16.26 10.95 1.73
C GLY A 18 16.11 11.20 3.22
N GLN A 19 15.41 12.28 3.57
CA GLN A 19 15.06 12.63 4.94
C GLN A 19 13.55 12.80 5.02
N ALA A 20 12.93 12.19 6.01
CA ALA A 20 11.51 12.38 6.26
C ALA A 20 11.32 13.68 7.05
N THR A 21 10.49 14.58 6.53
CA THR A 21 10.11 15.78 7.27
C THR A 21 9.11 15.43 8.38
N ALA A 22 8.91 16.32 9.33
CA ALA A 22 7.89 16.13 10.38
C ALA A 22 6.48 15.94 9.77
N ALA A 23 6.19 16.63 8.65
CA ALA A 23 4.93 16.50 7.94
C ALA A 23 4.75 15.10 7.32
N ASP A 24 5.82 14.51 6.77
CA ASP A 24 5.77 13.15 6.22
C ASP A 24 5.48 12.10 7.30
N ILE A 25 6.14 12.22 8.46
CA ILE A 25 5.91 11.33 9.60
C ILE A 25 4.48 11.47 10.14
N ALA A 26 3.96 12.69 10.23
CA ALA A 26 2.58 12.93 10.65
C ALA A 26 1.57 12.33 9.67
N ALA A 27 1.78 12.50 8.36
CA ALA A 27 0.93 11.93 7.32
C ALA A 27 0.93 10.40 7.39
N LEU A 28 2.11 9.78 7.48
CA LEU A 28 2.25 8.32 7.58
C LEU A 28 1.55 7.78 8.84
N THR A 29 1.75 8.43 9.98
CA THR A 29 1.11 8.06 11.24
C THR A 29 -0.41 8.15 11.14
N THR A 30 -0.93 9.21 10.51
CA THR A 30 -2.37 9.39 10.29
C THR A 30 -2.96 8.25 9.46
N VAL A 31 -2.29 7.85 8.38
CA VAL A 31 -2.75 6.73 7.54
C VAL A 31 -2.73 5.42 8.32
N LEU A 32 -1.70 5.18 9.12
CA LEU A 32 -1.59 3.97 9.93
C LEU A 32 -2.70 3.90 10.99
N LEU A 33 -2.98 5.01 11.68
CA LEU A 33 -4.07 5.10 12.66
C LEU A 33 -5.44 4.92 12.00
N ALA A 34 -5.68 5.53 10.83
CA ALA A 34 -6.93 5.36 10.10
C ALA A 34 -7.14 3.89 9.68
N ARG A 35 -6.08 3.21 9.24
CA ARG A 35 -6.14 1.77 8.93
C ARG A 35 -6.38 0.93 10.17
N ALA A 36 -5.70 1.21 11.28
CA ALA A 36 -5.91 0.51 12.54
C ALA A 36 -7.36 0.68 13.04
N ALA A 37 -7.91 1.88 12.93
CA ALA A 37 -9.32 2.15 13.27
C ALA A 37 -10.29 1.38 12.35
N ALA A 38 -10.02 1.34 11.04
CA ALA A 38 -10.83 0.56 10.10
C ALA A 38 -10.77 -0.96 10.39
N LEU A 39 -9.59 -1.48 10.76
CA LEU A 39 -9.42 -2.87 11.18
C LEU A 39 -10.13 -3.17 12.50
N ALA A 40 -10.12 -2.22 13.44
CA ALA A 40 -10.82 -2.36 14.72
C ALA A 40 -12.36 -2.30 14.55
N ALA A 41 -12.85 -1.47 13.62
CA ALA A 41 -14.28 -1.33 13.33
C ALA A 41 -14.84 -2.46 12.46
N GLY A 42 -14.00 -3.04 11.60
CA GLY A 42 -14.35 -4.15 10.73
C GLY A 42 -14.13 -5.51 11.41
N GLY A 43 -15.22 -6.13 11.88
CA GLY A 43 -15.20 -7.55 12.29
C GLY A 43 -14.60 -8.47 11.21
N PRO A 44 -14.30 -9.75 11.53
CA PRO A 44 -13.37 -10.64 10.81
C PRO A 44 -13.62 -10.87 9.30
N CYS A 45 -14.70 -10.35 8.72
CA CYS A 45 -15.11 -10.53 7.33
C CYS A 45 -14.41 -9.63 6.29
N LEU A 46 -13.59 -8.64 6.69
CA LEU A 46 -12.83 -7.80 5.72
C LEU A 46 -11.46 -8.39 5.33
N GLN A 47 -11.00 -9.43 6.03
CA GLN A 47 -9.67 -10.04 5.83
C GLN A 47 -9.61 -10.95 4.57
N ASP A 48 -10.75 -11.44 4.07
CA ASP A 48 -10.76 -12.47 3.01
C ASP A 48 -10.48 -11.96 1.60
N ARG A 49 -10.47 -10.64 1.39
CA ARG A 49 -10.04 -10.07 0.12
C ARG A 49 -8.65 -9.49 0.29
N THR A 50 -7.64 -10.38 0.31
CA THR A 50 -6.28 -9.94 0.02
C THR A 50 -6.35 -9.20 -1.32
N PRO A 51 -6.10 -7.88 -1.38
CA PRO A 51 -6.13 -7.15 -2.63
C PRO A 51 -5.00 -7.72 -3.48
N THR A 52 -5.37 -8.64 -4.37
CA THR A 52 -4.43 -9.30 -5.26
C THR A 52 -3.98 -8.21 -6.21
N ALA A 53 -2.74 -7.76 -6.04
CA ALA A 53 -2.23 -6.70 -6.86
C ALA A 53 -2.31 -7.17 -8.32
N GLY A 54 -3.10 -6.44 -9.12
CA GLY A 54 -3.51 -6.83 -10.47
C GLY A 54 -2.40 -6.72 -11.50
N TRP A 55 -1.15 -6.98 -11.12
CA TRP A 55 0.01 -6.96 -12.01
C TRP A 55 -0.29 -7.88 -13.19
N ARG A 56 -0.56 -7.26 -14.34
CA ARG A 56 -0.62 -7.93 -15.63
C ARG A 56 0.75 -7.74 -16.26
N ARG A 57 1.25 -8.80 -16.88
CA ARG A 57 2.45 -8.77 -17.71
C ARG A 57 2.23 -7.74 -18.82
N PRO A 58 2.98 -6.62 -18.85
CA PRO A 58 2.78 -5.56 -19.85
C PRO A 58 2.89 -6.07 -21.29
N GLU A 59 3.71 -7.08 -21.52
CA GLU A 59 3.87 -7.73 -22.83
C GLU A 59 2.63 -8.53 -23.29
N ARG A 60 1.68 -8.81 -22.38
CA ARG A 60 0.44 -9.57 -22.68
C ARG A 60 -0.79 -8.69 -22.83
N ASN A 61 -0.67 -7.37 -22.65
CA ASN A 61 -1.79 -6.43 -22.82
C ASN A 61 -1.30 -5.23 -23.62
N PRO A 62 -1.86 -4.93 -24.81
CA PRO A 62 -1.48 -3.73 -25.56
C PRO A 62 -1.69 -2.51 -24.66
N ALA A 63 -0.60 -1.78 -24.42
CA ALA A 63 -0.55 -0.70 -23.43
C ALA A 63 -1.55 0.43 -23.75
N HIS A 64 -1.87 0.60 -25.04
CA HIS A 64 -2.74 1.66 -25.54
C HIS A 64 -3.42 1.19 -26.84
N ARG A 65 -4.68 1.62 -27.07
CA ARG A 65 -5.42 1.33 -28.31
C ARG A 65 -5.13 2.32 -29.43
N ASP A 66 -4.54 3.47 -29.08
CA ASP A 66 -4.15 4.56 -29.98
C ASP A 66 -2.72 5.02 -29.62
N PRO A 67 -1.84 5.29 -30.59
CA PRO A 67 -0.45 5.70 -30.34
C PRO A 67 -0.30 7.06 -29.62
N ARG A 68 -1.37 7.85 -29.46
CA ARG A 68 -1.40 9.11 -28.70
C ARG A 68 -2.15 8.99 -27.38
N ALA A 69 -2.78 7.86 -27.10
CA ALA A 69 -3.40 7.61 -25.81
C ALA A 69 -2.33 7.07 -24.85
N TRP A 70 -2.25 7.64 -23.65
CA TRP A 70 -1.32 7.21 -22.59
C TRP A 70 -2.01 6.37 -21.50
N SER A 71 -3.33 6.23 -21.57
CA SER A 71 -4.12 5.35 -20.71
C SER A 71 -4.91 4.34 -21.55
N ALA A 72 -4.76 3.06 -21.23
CA ALA A 72 -5.78 2.08 -21.58
C ALA A 72 -6.95 2.33 -20.62
N SER A 73 -8.07 2.87 -21.12
CA SER A 73 -9.28 2.95 -20.32
C SER A 73 -9.71 1.52 -19.99
N GLY A 74 -9.37 1.06 -18.79
CA GLY A 74 -9.75 -0.25 -18.29
C GLY A 74 -11.27 -0.35 -18.22
N SER A 75 -11.81 -1.38 -18.85
CA SER A 75 -13.19 -1.81 -18.70
C SER A 75 -13.54 -1.95 -17.22
N ARG A 76 -14.32 -0.99 -16.69
CA ARG A 76 -15.16 -1.24 -15.51
C ARG A 76 -16.33 -2.08 -16.03
N GLY A 77 -16.25 -3.39 -15.88
CA GLY A 77 -17.26 -4.31 -16.35
C GLY A 77 -17.42 -5.47 -15.37
N ALA A 78 -18.60 -5.46 -14.72
CA ALA A 78 -19.32 -6.52 -14.01
C ALA A 78 -18.68 -7.15 -12.77
#